data_AF-A0A967C405-F1
#
_entry.id   AF-A0A967C405-F1
#
_cell.length_a   1.000
_cell.length_b   1.000
_cell.length_c   1.000
_cell.angle_alpha   90.00
_cell.angle_beta   90.00
_cell.angle_gamma   90.00
#
_symmetry.space_group_name_H-M   'P 1'
#
loop_
_entity.id
_entity.type
_entity.pdbx_description
1 polymer ?
#
loop_
_entity_poly.entity_id
_entity_poly.type
_entity_poly.pdbx_seq_one_letter_code
_entity_poly.pdbx_strand_id
1 'polypeptide(L)' 'MGLIRAVEIGWGLAAGERPPWDYQPPNDASKQYVRSGQSPTLTKARSRLPFQPIIPPDHPRKTEDKP' A
#
# COMPACT_ATOMS: atom_id res chain seq x y z
N MET A 1 30.19 17.08 43.37
CA MET A 1 29.18 16.90 42.30
C MET A 1 29.87 16.44 41.03
N GLY A 2 29.88 15.13 40.76
CA GLY A 2 30.60 14.55 39.62
C GLY A 2 29.64 14.19 38.49
N LEU A 3 29.96 14.67 37.29
CA LEU A 3 29.34 14.38 36.01
C LEU A 3 29.33 12.86 35.74
N ILE A 4 28.19 12.21 35.96
CA ILE A 4 27.95 10.76 35.80
C ILE A 4 26.46 10.69 35.41
N ARG A 5 25.94 10.23 34.26
CA ARG A 5 26.37 9.45 33.09
C ARG A 5 25.54 9.94 31.89
N ALA A 6 26.13 10.54 30.85
CA ALA A 6 25.42 10.71 29.56
C ALA A 6 25.78 9.60 28.55
N VAL A 7 26.84 8.84 28.84
CA VAL A 7 27.46 7.88 27.89
C VAL A 7 26.85 6.47 28.00
N GLU A 8 26.13 6.13 29.08
CA GLU A 8 25.57 4.78 29.25
C GLU A 8 24.26 4.54 28.48
N ILE A 9 23.46 5.58 28.21
CA ILE A 9 22.21 5.43 27.45
C ILE A 9 22.51 5.13 25.97
N GLY A 10 23.58 5.72 25.42
CA GLY A 10 23.97 5.54 24.02
C GLY A 10 24.44 4.11 23.69
N TRP A 11 25.24 3.49 24.57
CA TRP A 11 25.74 2.13 24.34
C TRP A 11 24.61 1.08 24.48
N GLY A 12 23.74 1.28 25.46
CA GLY A 12 22.51 0.52 25.64
C GLY A 12 21.41 0.82 24.62
N LEU A 13 21.65 1.70 23.63
CA LEU A 13 20.87 1.92 22.40
C LEU A 13 21.56 1.40 21.11
N ALA A 14 22.83 1.01 21.17
CA ALA A 14 23.59 0.47 20.04
C ALA A 14 23.92 -1.03 20.17
N ALA A 15 24.11 -1.55 21.39
CA ALA A 15 24.47 -2.94 21.63
C ALA A 15 23.23 -3.81 21.89
N GLY A 16 22.71 -4.51 20.88
CA GLY A 16 21.58 -5.47 21.00
C GLY A 16 20.45 -5.28 19.98
N GLU A 17 19.55 -6.26 19.89
CA GLU A 17 18.31 -6.16 19.12
C GLU A 17 17.29 -5.31 19.87
N ARG A 18 17.01 -4.10 19.38
CA ARG A 18 15.98 -3.23 19.94
C ARG A 18 14.76 -3.19 19.03
N PRO A 19 13.55 -3.16 19.61
CA PRO A 19 12.37 -2.89 18.82
C PRO A 19 12.49 -1.48 18.21
N PRO A 20 12.20 -1.33 16.91
CA PRO A 20 12.20 -0.02 16.28
C PRO A 20 11.10 0.85 16.90
N TRP A 21 11.39 2.14 17.08
CA TRP A 21 10.46 3.14 17.60
C TRP A 21 9.86 4.01 16.49
N ASP A 22 10.36 3.84 15.26
CA ASP A 22 9.85 4.53 14.09
C ASP A 22 8.43 4.09 13.76
N TYR A 23 7.57 5.06 13.47
CA TYR A 23 6.21 4.77 13.04
C TYR A 23 6.23 4.13 11.66
N GLN A 24 5.85 2.85 11.60
CA GLN A 24 5.61 2.16 10.35
C GLN A 24 4.11 2.26 9.99
N PRO A 25 3.73 3.04 8.96
CA PRO A 25 2.34 3.10 8.54
C PRO A 25 1.89 1.73 8.01
N PRO A 26 0.67 1.27 8.35
CA PRO A 26 0.14 0.02 7.84
C PRO A 26 -0.07 0.13 6.33
N ASN A 27 0.63 -0.72 5.57
CA ASN A 27 0.49 -0.82 4.12
C ASN A 27 -0.04 -2.21 3.75
N ASP A 28 -1.33 -2.30 3.45
CA ASP A 28 -1.94 -3.55 3.00
C ASP A 28 -1.89 -3.64 1.47
N ALA A 29 -0.86 -4.31 0.97
CA ALA A 29 -0.68 -4.55 -0.45
C ALA A 29 -1.83 -5.37 -1.05
N SER A 30 -2.55 -6.20 -0.27
CA SER A 30 -3.66 -7.00 -0.79
C SER A 30 -4.87 -6.15 -1.20
N LYS A 31 -4.99 -4.93 -0.67
CA LYS A 31 -6.12 -4.01 -0.90
C LYS A 31 -5.81 -2.87 -1.86
N GLN A 32 -4.56 -2.73 -2.32
CA GLN A 32 -4.15 -1.62 -3.19
C GLN A 32 -4.15 -2.02 -4.66
N TYR A 33 -4.43 -1.06 -5.54
CA TYR A 33 -4.36 -1.22 -7.00
C TYR A 33 -5.22 -2.36 -7.55
N VAL A 34 -4.94 -2.78 -8.79
CA VAL A 34 -5.63 -3.89 -9.45
C VAL A 34 -5.20 -5.21 -8.82
N ARG A 35 -6.17 -6.05 -8.46
CA ARG A 35 -5.99 -7.40 -7.90
C ARG A 35 -6.89 -8.38 -8.65
N SER A 36 -6.52 -9.66 -8.68
CA SER A 36 -7.14 -10.69 -9.54
C SER A 36 -8.64 -10.95 -9.28
N GLY A 37 -9.18 -10.53 -8.13
CA GLY A 37 -10.62 -10.64 -7.81
C GLY A 37 -11.48 -9.41 -8.11
N GLN A 38 -10.89 -8.31 -8.59
CA GLN A 38 -11.60 -7.06 -8.91
C GLN A 38 -11.44 -6.71 -10.39
N SER A 39 -12.48 -6.14 -11.00
CA SER A 39 -12.39 -5.70 -12.40
C SER A 39 -11.36 -4.57 -12.54
N PRO A 40 -10.34 -4.71 -13.41
CA PRO A 40 -9.31 -3.69 -13.59
C PRO A 40 -9.88 -2.36 -14.09
N THR A 41 -10.98 -2.41 -14.84
CA THR A 41 -11.67 -1.22 -15.36
C THR A 41 -12.30 -0.40 -14.23
N LEU A 42 -12.95 -1.07 -13.28
CA LEU A 42 -13.59 -0.40 -12.14
C LEU A 42 -12.55 0.24 -11.21
N THR A 43 -11.45 -0.47 -10.93
CA THR A 43 -10.35 0.06 -10.12
C THR A 43 -9.79 1.35 -10.73
N LYS A 44 -9.51 1.33 -12.04
CA LYS A 44 -9.00 2.51 -12.76
C LYS A 44 -9.98 3.67 -12.77
N ALA A 45 -11.28 3.40 -12.95
CA ALA A 45 -12.30 4.44 -12.94
C ALA A 45 -12.41 5.13 -11.57
N ARG A 46 -12.37 4.36 -10.47
CA ARG A 46 -12.44 4.90 -9.10
C ARG A 46 -11.23 5.74 -8.72
N SER A 47 -10.05 5.40 -9.24
CA SER A 47 -8.80 6.12 -8.94
C SER A 47 -8.58 7.38 -9.78
N ARG A 48 -9.42 7.67 -10.77
CA ARG A 48 -9.25 8.84 -11.66
C ARG A 48 -9.80 10.11 -11.02
N LEU A 49 -8.97 11.15 -11.01
CA LEU A 49 -9.35 12.51 -10.68
C LEU A 49 -8.80 13.46 -11.78
N PRO A 50 -9.64 14.27 -12.46
CA PRO A 50 -11.09 14.35 -12.31
C PRO A 50 -11.81 13.07 -12.77
N PHE A 51 -13.04 12.88 -12.27
CA PHE A 51 -13.87 11.73 -12.63
C PHE A 51 -14.17 11.75 -14.13
N GLN A 52 -14.10 10.58 -14.77
CA GLN A 52 -14.51 10.40 -16.17
C GLN A 52 -15.58 9.31 -16.26
N PRO A 53 -16.74 9.59 -16.88
CA PRO A 53 -17.80 8.62 -17.04
C PRO A 53 -17.39 7.46 -17.96
N ILE A 54 -18.01 6.30 -17.77
CA ILE A 54 -17.73 5.09 -18.56
C ILE A 54 -18.34 5.25 -19.96
N ILE A 55 -17.52 5.12 -20.99
CA ILE A 55 -17.96 5.11 -22.39
C ILE A 55 -18.21 3.64 -22.79
N PRO A 56 -19.37 3.30 -23.38
CA PRO A 56 -19.62 1.95 -23.90
C PRO A 56 -18.56 1.55 -24.95
N PRO A 57 -18.21 0.27 -25.08
CA PRO A 57 -17.32 -0.18 -26.14
C PRO A 57 -17.96 0.06 -27.51
N ASP A 58 -17.19 0.62 -28.46
CA ASP A 58 -17.67 0.85 -29.83
C ASP A 58 -18.05 -0.44 -30.56
N HIS A 59 -17.40 -1.56 -30.20
CA HIS A 59 -17.63 -2.88 -30.79
C HIS A 59 -17.76 -3.93 -29.66
N PRO A 60 -18.99 -4.24 -29.21
CA PRO A 60 -19.18 -5.26 -28.18
C PRO A 60 -18.78 -6.64 -28.72
N ARG A 61 -17.99 -7.38 -27.94
CA ARG A 61 -17.64 -8.76 -28.27
C ARG A 61 -18.93 -9.61 -28.25
N LYS A 62 -19.27 -10.27 -29.35
CA LYS A 62 -20.39 -11.23 -29.40
C LYS A 62 -20.04 -12.39 -28.47
N THR A 63 -20.87 -12.64 -27.46
CA THR A 63 -20.70 -13.78 -26.56
C THR A 63 -21.26 -15.03 -27.23
N GLU A 64 -20.51 -15.61 -28.16
CA GLU A 64 -20.67 -17.00 -28.57
C GLU A 64 -19.31 -17.67 -28.45
N ASP A 65 -19.13 -18.41 -27.36
CA ASP A 65 -18.44 -19.70 -27.36
C ASP A 65 -18.62 -20.33 -25.98
N LYS A 66 -19.61 -21.22 -25.91
CA LYS A 66 -19.84 -22.14 -24.81
C LYS A 66 -19.35 -23.52 -25.25
N PRO A 67 -18.35 -24.10 -24.60
CA PRO A 67 -18.35 -25.51 -24.26
C PRO A 67 -19.16 -25.74 -22.96
#